data_AF-A0A453HA10-F1
#
_entry.id   AF-A0A453HA10-F1
#
_cell.length_a   1.000
_cell.length_b   1.000
_cell.length_c   1.000
_cell.angle_alpha   90.00
_cell.angle_beta   90.00
_cell.angle_gamma   90.00
#
_symmetry.space_group_name_H-M   'P 1'
#
loop_
_entity.id
_entity.type
_entity.pdbx_description
1 polymer ?
#
loop_
_entity_poly.entity_id
_entity_poly.type
_entity_poly.pdbx_seq_one_letter_code
_entity_poly.pdbx_strand_id
1 'polypeptide(L)'
;PEEAMHRRPQEAPPLERGAPESLWRRGPRPPRSPAPAAAAARSEPSTSSLPPPLENAAFEEYYKEQRIVHEEEWDAFMSVLRKPLPATFRVNASCRFLKDICSRLENDFRRSLENEVSDECGEYALSPLPWYPGNLAWHLNLSRKQLRKNPALESFHEFLKHESEVGNVTRQEAVSMVPPLFLNVQAGHHILDMCAAPGSKTFQLLEMIHQSKEPGLLPTALVLLYMSHLLHYKDATSSSIIQRECALPT
;
A
#
# COMPACT_ATOMS: atom_id res chain seq x y z
N PRO A 1 -10.16 -51.00 -31.22
CA PRO A 1 -11.58 -50.69 -31.51
C PRO A 1 -12.35 -50.66 -30.19
N GLU A 2 -12.44 -49.46 -29.62
CA GLU A 2 -13.01 -49.18 -28.30
C GLU A 2 -14.51 -49.46 -28.26
N GLU A 3 -14.93 -50.35 -27.35
CA GLU A 3 -16.30 -50.45 -26.88
C GLU A 3 -16.44 -49.67 -25.57
N ALA A 4 -17.30 -48.65 -25.61
CA ALA A 4 -17.68 -47.85 -24.47
C ALA A 4 -18.46 -48.69 -23.44
N MET A 5 -17.91 -48.82 -22.22
CA MET A 5 -18.66 -49.32 -21.07
C MET A 5 -18.90 -48.17 -20.09
N HIS A 6 -20.13 -47.66 -20.12
CA HIS A 6 -20.75 -46.78 -19.14
C HIS A 6 -20.42 -47.20 -17.70
N ARG A 7 -19.57 -46.44 -17.00
CA ARG A 7 -19.49 -46.48 -15.54
C ARG A 7 -20.32 -45.32 -14.99
N ARG A 8 -21.38 -45.64 -14.24
CA ARG A 8 -22.14 -44.66 -13.45
C ARG A 8 -21.20 -44.02 -12.41
N PRO A 9 -21.36 -42.73 -12.06
CA PRO A 9 -20.63 -42.16 -10.94
C PRO A 9 -21.05 -42.88 -9.66
N GLN A 10 -20.09 -43.36 -8.88
CA GLN A 10 -20.35 -43.77 -7.50
C GLN A 10 -20.70 -42.51 -6.70
N GLU A 11 -21.85 -42.52 -6.02
CA GLU A 11 -22.24 -41.48 -5.09
C GLU A 11 -21.19 -41.37 -3.97
N ALA A 12 -20.61 -40.18 -3.82
CA ALA A 12 -19.74 -39.86 -2.69
C ALA A 12 -20.56 -39.88 -1.39
N PRO A 13 -20.01 -40.38 -0.27
CA PRO A 13 -20.68 -40.32 1.02
C PRO A 13 -20.86 -38.86 1.44
N PRO A 14 -21.92 -38.53 2.22
CA PRO A 14 -22.22 -37.15 2.55
C PRO A 14 -21.09 -36.56 3.42
N LEU A 15 -20.47 -35.49 2.93
CA LEU A 15 -19.62 -34.64 3.78
C LEU A 15 -20.51 -34.05 4.88
N GLU A 16 -20.24 -34.43 6.13
CA GLU A 16 -20.73 -33.69 7.29
C GLU A 16 -20.26 -32.24 7.16
N ARG A 17 -21.23 -31.34 6.94
CA ARG A 17 -21.00 -29.89 6.93
C ARG A 17 -20.80 -29.39 8.36
N GLY A 18 -19.62 -29.62 8.90
CA GLY A 18 -19.08 -28.80 9.99
C GLY A 18 -18.49 -27.53 9.40
N ALA A 19 -19.29 -26.46 9.29
CA ALA A 19 -18.75 -25.14 8.98
C ALA A 19 -17.77 -24.74 10.11
N PRO A 20 -16.54 -24.28 9.80
CA PRO A 20 -15.71 -23.68 10.83
C PRO A 20 -16.46 -22.46 11.38
N GLU A 21 -16.77 -22.45 12.66
CA GLU A 21 -17.38 -21.27 13.30
C GLU A 21 -16.46 -20.07 13.07
N SER A 22 -16.97 -19.10 12.32
CA SER A 22 -16.31 -17.82 12.13
C SER A 22 -16.10 -17.15 13.49
N LEU A 23 -14.84 -17.01 13.91
CA LEU A 23 -14.38 -16.32 15.14
C LEU A 23 -14.76 -14.82 15.21
N TRP A 24 -15.60 -14.33 14.31
CA TRP A 24 -16.01 -12.93 14.18
C TRP A 24 -17.49 -12.67 14.46
N ARG A 25 -18.27 -13.65 14.95
CA ARG A 25 -19.61 -13.34 15.47
C ARG A 25 -19.52 -12.69 16.85
N ARG A 26 -19.53 -11.36 16.90
CA ARG A 26 -19.85 -10.62 18.13
C ARG A 26 -21.32 -10.89 18.48
N GLY A 27 -21.56 -11.65 19.55
CA GLY A 27 -22.89 -11.75 20.15
C GLY A 27 -23.38 -10.41 20.73
N PRO A 28 -24.69 -10.25 21.00
CA PRO A 28 -25.25 -9.00 21.50
C PRO A 28 -24.64 -8.61 22.85
N ARG A 29 -24.27 -7.34 23.00
CA ARG A 29 -23.68 -6.79 24.21
C ARG A 29 -24.76 -6.71 25.32
N PRO A 30 -24.55 -7.25 26.53
CA PRO A 30 -25.51 -7.08 27.61
C PRO A 30 -25.57 -5.62 28.09
N PRO A 31 -26.71 -5.17 28.65
CA PRO A 31 -26.90 -3.79 29.06
C PRO A 31 -25.97 -3.40 30.21
N ARG A 32 -25.50 -2.15 30.21
CA ARG A 32 -24.61 -1.57 31.22
C ARG A 32 -25.36 -1.29 32.52
N SER A 33 -24.92 -1.89 33.62
CA SER A 33 -25.32 -1.49 34.98
C SER A 33 -24.57 -0.22 35.43
N PRO A 34 -25.18 0.64 36.27
CA PRO A 34 -24.55 1.90 36.70
C PRO A 34 -23.46 1.65 37.75
N ALA A 35 -22.40 2.47 37.67
CA ALA A 35 -21.20 2.36 38.49
C ALA A 35 -21.39 2.85 39.93
N PRO A 36 -20.79 2.20 40.95
CA PRO A 36 -20.53 2.81 42.24
C PRO A 36 -19.14 3.46 42.30
N ALA A 37 -19.01 4.40 43.22
CA ALA A 37 -17.99 5.42 43.31
C ALA A 37 -16.57 4.93 43.70
N ALA A 38 -15.62 5.81 43.38
CA ALA A 38 -14.17 5.71 43.47
C ALA A 38 -13.59 5.06 44.74
N ALA A 39 -12.68 4.10 44.51
CA ALA A 39 -11.58 3.78 45.41
C ALA A 39 -10.32 3.53 44.56
N ALA A 40 -9.25 4.26 44.88
CA ALA A 40 -8.00 4.26 44.16
C ALA A 40 -7.26 2.92 44.27
N ALA A 41 -7.30 2.11 43.21
CA ALA A 41 -6.39 1.00 43.00
C ALA A 41 -5.38 1.41 41.92
N ARG A 42 -4.09 1.40 42.30
CA ARG A 42 -2.96 1.69 41.41
C ARG A 42 -2.99 0.71 40.24
N SER A 43 -3.12 1.22 39.02
CA SER A 43 -3.06 0.40 37.80
C SER A 43 -1.61 -0.04 37.57
N GLU A 44 -1.38 -1.35 37.65
CA GLU A 44 -0.19 -2.01 37.09
C GLU A 44 0.03 -1.56 35.63
N PRO A 45 1.28 -1.31 35.20
CA PRO A 45 1.56 -0.89 33.84
C PRO A 45 1.25 -2.05 32.89
N SER A 46 0.32 -1.82 31.95
CA SER A 46 -0.10 -2.80 30.95
C SER A 46 1.09 -3.32 30.14
N THR A 47 1.48 -4.56 30.38
CA THR A 47 2.39 -5.36 29.55
C THR A 47 1.69 -5.76 28.24
N SER A 48 1.56 -4.83 27.28
CA SER A 48 1.10 -5.21 25.93
C SER A 48 1.60 -4.27 24.83
N SER A 49 2.92 -4.11 24.69
CA SER A 49 3.51 -3.32 23.61
C SER A 49 4.55 -4.09 22.77
N LEU A 50 4.63 -5.41 22.91
CA LEU A 50 5.45 -6.22 22.01
C LEU A 50 4.63 -6.62 20.78
N PRO A 51 5.16 -6.44 19.55
CA PRO A 51 4.53 -6.98 18.36
C PRO A 51 4.40 -8.50 18.48
N PRO A 52 3.35 -9.10 17.90
CA PRO A 52 3.19 -10.55 17.92
C PRO A 52 4.43 -11.22 17.27
N PRO A 53 4.82 -12.42 17.74
CA PRO A 53 5.90 -13.17 17.12
C PRO A 53 5.59 -13.42 15.65
N LEU A 54 6.56 -13.12 14.77
CA LEU A 54 6.47 -13.29 13.31
C LEU A 54 6.97 -14.69 12.89
N GLU A 55 6.57 -15.71 13.64
CA GLU A 55 6.95 -17.11 13.43
C GLU A 55 5.69 -17.93 13.14
N ASN A 56 5.72 -18.70 12.05
CA ASN A 56 4.63 -19.58 11.68
C ASN A 56 5.18 -20.80 10.94
N ALA A 57 5.20 -21.95 11.62
CA ALA A 57 5.76 -23.20 11.08
C ALA A 57 5.07 -23.64 9.78
N ALA A 58 3.74 -23.53 9.68
CA ALA A 58 3.00 -23.91 8.48
C ALA A 58 3.31 -23.00 7.28
N PHE A 59 3.55 -21.70 7.53
CA PHE A 59 4.01 -20.77 6.51
C PHE A 59 5.41 -21.14 6.02
N GLU A 60 6.33 -21.37 6.95
CA GLU A 60 7.72 -21.68 6.62
C GLU A 60 7.85 -23.00 5.87
N GLU A 61 7.18 -24.06 6.32
CA GLU A 61 7.13 -25.35 5.64
C GLU A 61 6.57 -25.22 4.21
N TYR A 62 5.42 -24.57 4.06
CA TYR A 62 4.76 -24.38 2.75
C TYR A 62 5.64 -23.64 1.72
N TYR A 63 6.33 -22.58 2.12
CA TYR A 63 7.20 -21.82 1.20
C TYR A 63 8.57 -22.47 1.00
N LYS A 64 9.07 -23.21 1.98
CA LYS A 64 10.33 -23.97 1.85
C LYS A 64 10.17 -25.13 0.86
N GLU A 65 9.05 -25.84 0.90
CA GLU A 65 8.76 -26.92 -0.05
C GLU A 65 8.63 -26.45 -1.51
N GLN A 66 8.20 -25.21 -1.73
CA GLN A 66 8.11 -24.61 -3.07
C GLN A 66 9.48 -24.30 -3.69
N ARG A 67 10.57 -24.34 -2.90
CA ARG A 67 11.94 -24.08 -3.36
C ARG A 67 12.07 -22.73 -4.09
N ILE A 68 11.43 -21.70 -3.55
CA ILE A 68 11.47 -20.33 -4.08
C ILE A 68 12.88 -19.71 -4.00
N VAL A 69 13.70 -20.19 -3.07
CA VAL A 69 15.12 -19.83 -2.88
C VAL A 69 15.93 -21.09 -2.60
N HIS A 70 17.24 -21.01 -2.73
CA HIS A 70 18.15 -22.08 -2.34
C HIS A 70 18.07 -22.35 -0.83
N GLU A 71 18.30 -23.60 -0.40
CA GLU A 71 18.16 -23.98 1.02
C GLU A 71 19.14 -23.20 1.92
N GLU A 72 20.32 -22.86 1.39
CA GLU A 72 21.34 -22.09 2.08
C GLU A 72 20.94 -20.62 2.30
N GLU A 73 20.03 -20.10 1.47
CA GLU A 73 19.54 -18.71 1.53
C GLU A 73 18.26 -18.57 2.35
N TRP A 74 17.64 -19.68 2.75
CA TRP A 74 16.34 -19.71 3.42
C TRP A 74 16.30 -18.85 4.68
N ASP A 75 17.31 -18.98 5.55
CA ASP A 75 17.37 -18.24 6.80
C ASP A 75 17.52 -16.73 6.57
N ALA A 76 18.29 -16.35 5.55
CA ALA A 76 18.46 -14.95 5.15
C ALA A 76 17.15 -14.38 4.57
N PHE A 77 16.46 -15.15 3.72
CA PHE A 77 15.15 -14.80 3.16
C PHE A 77 14.10 -14.58 4.27
N MET A 78 13.98 -15.52 5.21
CA MET A 78 13.06 -15.40 6.34
C MET A 78 13.43 -14.23 7.26
N SER A 79 14.73 -13.98 7.47
CA SER A 79 15.20 -12.79 8.20
C SER A 79 14.75 -11.49 7.54
N VAL A 80 14.77 -11.40 6.20
CA VAL A 80 14.27 -10.22 5.46
C VAL A 80 12.75 -10.09 5.57
N LEU A 81 11.98 -11.18 5.44
CA LEU A 81 10.51 -11.14 5.55
C LEU A 81 10.01 -10.66 6.92
N ARG A 82 10.79 -10.87 7.97
CA ARG A 82 10.47 -10.41 9.33
C ARG A 82 10.77 -8.93 9.56
N LYS A 83 11.46 -8.25 8.63
CA LYS A 83 11.74 -6.81 8.73
C LYS A 83 10.54 -5.99 8.23
N PRO A 84 10.23 -4.85 8.86
CA PRO A 84 9.21 -3.94 8.34
C PRO A 84 9.63 -3.37 6.98
N LEU A 85 8.67 -3.20 6.08
CA LEU A 85 8.92 -2.56 4.79
C LEU A 85 9.30 -1.09 4.97
N PRO A 86 10.29 -0.58 4.20
CA PRO A 86 10.60 0.84 4.18
C PRO A 86 9.41 1.65 3.64
N ALA A 87 9.30 2.90 4.08
CA ALA A 87 8.29 3.80 3.53
C ALA A 87 8.71 4.23 2.13
N THR A 88 7.75 4.27 1.21
CA THR A 88 8.01 4.61 -0.19
C THR A 88 6.95 5.58 -0.71
N PHE A 89 7.39 6.50 -1.56
CA PHE A 89 6.52 7.48 -2.19
C PHE A 89 7.03 7.78 -3.60
N ARG A 90 6.16 8.41 -4.39
CA ARG A 90 6.43 8.73 -5.78
C ARG A 90 6.00 10.16 -6.09
N VAL A 91 6.79 10.85 -6.88
CA VAL A 91 6.47 12.16 -7.44
C VAL A 91 5.71 11.97 -8.75
N ASN A 92 4.63 12.72 -8.93
CA ASN A 92 3.84 12.74 -10.15
C ASN A 92 4.62 13.48 -11.24
N ALA A 93 4.97 12.81 -12.35
CA ALA A 93 5.78 13.44 -13.40
C ALA A 93 5.01 14.52 -14.19
N SER A 94 3.69 14.58 -14.05
CA SER A 94 2.86 15.61 -14.68
C SER A 94 2.77 16.90 -13.86
N CYS A 95 3.38 16.97 -12.67
CA CYS A 95 3.34 18.18 -11.87
C CYS A 95 4.24 19.29 -12.47
N ARG A 96 3.76 20.54 -12.40
CA ARG A 96 4.50 21.71 -12.94
C ARG A 96 5.83 21.95 -12.24
N PHE A 97 5.93 21.59 -10.96
CA PHE A 97 7.08 21.83 -10.09
C PHE A 97 7.99 20.60 -9.94
N LEU A 98 7.92 19.65 -10.89
CA LEU A 98 8.67 18.38 -10.82
C LEU A 98 10.15 18.59 -10.53
N LYS A 99 10.80 19.48 -11.27
CA LYS A 99 12.24 19.77 -11.13
C LYS A 99 12.57 20.35 -9.77
N ASP A 100 11.73 21.26 -9.27
CA ASP A 100 11.94 21.91 -7.98
C ASP A 100 11.78 20.89 -6.83
N ILE A 101 10.76 20.04 -6.91
CA ILE A 101 10.53 18.96 -5.95
C ILE A 101 11.71 17.99 -5.93
N CYS A 102 12.15 17.50 -7.10
CA CYS A 102 13.29 16.60 -7.20
C CYS A 102 14.59 17.24 -6.67
N SER A 103 14.85 18.50 -7.03
CA SER A 103 16.03 19.23 -6.53
C SER A 103 16.00 19.39 -5.02
N ARG A 104 14.85 19.71 -4.43
CA ARG A 104 14.69 19.87 -2.99
C ARG A 104 14.88 18.55 -2.24
N LEU A 105 14.38 17.45 -2.81
CA LEU A 105 14.59 16.09 -2.27
C LEU A 105 16.07 15.69 -2.30
N GLU A 106 16.77 15.95 -3.40
CA GLU A 106 18.18 15.59 -3.57
C GLU A 106 19.16 16.48 -2.80
N ASN A 107 18.97 17.80 -2.82
CA ASN A 107 19.95 18.75 -2.32
C ASN A 107 19.72 19.13 -0.86
N ASP A 108 18.47 19.37 -0.48
CA ASP A 108 18.15 19.89 0.85
C ASP A 108 17.88 18.73 1.81
N PHE A 109 16.90 17.88 1.47
CA PHE A 109 16.43 16.86 2.38
C PHE A 109 17.37 15.67 2.50
N ARG A 110 17.89 15.11 1.40
CA ARG A 110 18.83 13.98 1.48
C ARG A 110 20.02 14.29 2.41
N ARG A 111 20.68 15.43 2.21
CA ARG A 111 21.83 15.85 3.02
C ARG A 111 21.46 16.10 4.47
N SER A 112 20.34 16.81 4.72
CA SER A 112 19.86 17.05 6.07
C SER A 112 19.54 15.76 6.81
N LEU A 113 18.96 14.77 6.13
CA LEU A 113 18.60 13.48 6.70
C LEU A 113 19.83 12.60 6.99
N GLU A 114 20.82 12.61 6.11
CA GLU A 114 22.07 11.85 6.30
C GLU A 114 22.86 12.34 7.52
N ASN A 115 22.92 13.66 7.75
CA ASN A 115 23.59 14.25 8.90
C ASN A 115 22.93 13.88 10.25
N GLU A 116 21.62 13.68 10.26
CA GLU A 116 20.82 13.44 11.48
C GLU A 116 20.67 11.95 11.84
N VAL A 117 20.87 11.04 10.87
CA VAL A 117 20.53 9.60 10.99
C VAL A 117 21.77 8.70 11.08
N SER A 118 22.98 9.26 10.99
CA SER A 118 24.25 8.52 10.83
C SER A 118 24.63 7.54 11.95
N ASP A 119 23.89 7.41 13.06
CA ASP A 119 24.28 6.56 14.19
C ASP A 119 23.56 5.20 14.32
N GLU A 120 22.48 4.89 13.57
CA GLU A 120 21.73 3.64 13.84
C GLU A 120 21.38 2.76 12.62
N CYS A 121 21.58 3.21 11.38
CA CYS A 121 21.26 2.38 10.21
C CYS A 121 22.24 2.67 9.06
N GLY A 122 23.03 1.68 8.66
CA GLY A 122 23.98 1.78 7.54
C GLY A 122 23.34 1.95 6.15
N GLU A 123 22.06 2.29 6.09
CA GLU A 123 21.30 2.55 4.87
C GLU A 123 20.92 4.03 4.79
N TYR A 124 21.00 4.61 3.57
CA TYR A 124 20.59 5.98 3.31
C TYR A 124 19.16 6.25 3.78
N ALA A 125 18.98 7.30 4.58
CA ALA A 125 17.67 7.69 5.09
C ALA A 125 16.66 8.03 3.97
N LEU A 126 17.15 8.63 2.87
CA LEU A 126 16.34 9.00 1.70
C LEU A 126 17.13 8.73 0.40
N SER A 127 16.64 7.81 -0.41
CA SER A 127 17.28 7.43 -1.69
C SER A 127 16.25 7.22 -2.80
N PRO A 128 16.61 7.42 -4.07
CA PRO A 128 15.71 7.18 -5.19
C PRO A 128 15.70 5.69 -5.51
N LEU A 129 14.60 5.22 -6.09
CA LEU A 129 14.47 3.87 -6.63
C LEU A 129 15.10 3.78 -8.02
N PRO A 130 16.25 3.10 -8.19
CA PRO A 130 17.00 3.16 -9.45
C PRO A 130 16.25 2.55 -10.65
N TRP A 131 15.35 1.61 -10.38
CA TRP A 131 14.54 0.96 -11.41
C TRP A 131 13.27 1.74 -11.78
N TYR A 132 12.92 2.78 -11.02
CA TYR A 132 11.73 3.58 -11.32
C TYR A 132 12.03 4.67 -12.36
N PRO A 133 11.23 4.80 -13.44
CA PRO A 133 11.51 5.76 -14.50
C PRO A 133 11.72 7.20 -14.00
N GLY A 134 12.80 7.83 -14.47
CA GLY A 134 13.12 9.21 -14.13
C GLY A 134 13.52 9.44 -12.67
N ASN A 135 13.83 8.39 -11.89
CA ASN A 135 14.15 8.47 -10.46
C ASN A 135 13.04 9.18 -9.64
N LEU A 136 11.78 9.04 -10.07
CA LEU A 136 10.65 9.74 -9.46
C LEU A 136 10.06 9.03 -8.25
N ALA A 137 10.52 7.82 -7.94
CA ALA A 137 10.12 7.10 -6.73
C ALA A 137 11.28 7.05 -5.74
N TRP A 138 10.93 7.12 -4.45
CA TRP A 138 11.88 7.33 -3.37
C TRP A 138 11.61 6.38 -2.20
N HIS A 139 12.70 5.89 -1.62
CA HIS A 139 12.76 5.13 -0.39
C HIS A 139 13.07 6.06 0.78
N LEU A 140 12.27 5.94 1.84
CA LEU A 140 12.43 6.64 3.10
C LEU A 140 12.57 5.61 4.22
N ASN A 141 13.79 5.47 4.73
CA ASN A 141 14.11 4.51 5.81
C ASN A 141 13.89 5.12 7.19
N LEU A 142 12.77 5.83 7.36
CA LEU A 142 12.40 6.48 8.62
C LEU A 142 11.00 6.08 9.02
N SER A 143 10.84 5.66 10.27
CA SER A 143 9.53 5.39 10.84
C SER A 143 8.76 6.70 11.05
N ARG A 144 7.42 6.61 11.05
CA ARG A 144 6.56 7.77 11.40
C ARG A 144 6.87 8.34 12.78
N LYS A 145 7.35 7.49 13.71
CA LYS A 145 7.71 7.93 15.07
C LYS A 145 8.98 8.78 15.03
N GLN A 146 9.97 8.44 14.20
CA GLN A 146 11.20 9.22 14.03
C GLN A 146 10.90 10.57 13.37
N LEU A 147 10.10 10.57 12.29
CA LEU A 147 9.69 11.79 11.58
C LEU A 147 9.01 12.84 12.49
N ARG A 148 8.17 12.40 13.45
CA ARG A 148 7.44 13.30 14.35
C ARG A 148 8.22 13.72 15.60
N LYS A 149 9.31 13.03 15.94
CA LYS A 149 10.06 13.25 17.18
C LYS A 149 11.25 14.17 16.98
N ASN A 150 11.88 14.13 15.81
CA ASN A 150 13.05 14.96 15.53
C ASN A 150 12.59 16.28 14.88
N PRO A 151 12.78 17.44 15.55
CA PRO A 151 12.43 18.75 15.01
C PRO A 151 13.12 19.07 13.68
N ALA A 152 14.31 18.51 13.43
CA ALA A 152 15.02 18.67 12.15
C ALA A 152 14.23 18.05 10.98
N LEU A 153 13.39 17.05 11.26
CA LEU A 153 12.60 16.31 10.27
C LEU A 153 11.19 16.90 10.05
N GLU A 154 10.76 17.84 10.88
CA GLU A 154 9.42 18.43 10.80
C GLU A 154 9.23 19.16 9.47
N SER A 155 10.26 19.87 9.00
CA SER A 155 10.24 20.57 7.72
C SER A 155 10.01 19.61 6.53
N PHE A 156 10.62 18.43 6.59
CA PHE A 156 10.43 17.37 5.59
C PHE A 156 9.06 16.70 5.71
N HIS A 157 8.57 16.50 6.93
CA HIS A 157 7.25 15.93 7.16
C HIS A 157 6.13 16.84 6.61
N GLU A 158 6.17 18.13 6.91
CA GLU A 158 5.21 19.12 6.39
C GLU A 158 5.35 19.28 4.87
N PHE A 159 6.56 19.19 4.31
CA PHE A 159 6.76 19.13 2.87
C PHE A 159 6.03 17.93 2.24
N LEU A 160 6.27 16.71 2.73
CA LEU A 160 5.62 15.51 2.18
C LEU A 160 4.09 15.58 2.30
N LYS A 161 3.58 16.11 3.42
CA LYS A 161 2.15 16.30 3.65
C LYS A 161 1.56 17.30 2.66
N HIS A 162 2.19 18.46 2.49
CA HIS A 162 1.77 19.48 1.54
C HIS A 162 1.75 18.94 0.10
N GLU A 163 2.84 18.31 -0.35
CA GLU A 163 2.92 17.75 -1.70
C GLU A 163 1.93 16.60 -1.92
N SER A 164 1.57 15.85 -0.87
CA SER A 164 0.53 14.82 -0.94
C SER A 164 -0.88 15.41 -1.03
N GLU A 165 -1.16 16.50 -0.31
CA GLU A 165 -2.45 17.21 -0.35
C GLU A 165 -2.69 17.84 -1.72
N VAL A 166 -1.64 18.39 -2.35
CA VAL A 166 -1.68 18.96 -3.71
C VAL A 166 -1.72 17.87 -4.79
N GLY A 167 -1.31 16.64 -4.46
CA GLY A 167 -1.29 15.50 -5.40
C GLY A 167 -0.03 15.42 -6.26
N ASN A 168 1.03 16.14 -5.88
CA ASN A 168 2.35 16.05 -6.50
C ASN A 168 3.12 14.83 -6.01
N VAL A 169 2.85 14.37 -4.78
CA VAL A 169 3.45 13.18 -4.20
C VAL A 169 2.37 12.18 -3.82
N THR A 170 2.60 10.89 -4.07
CA THR A 170 1.72 9.81 -3.67
C THR A 170 2.50 8.75 -2.91
N ARG A 171 2.02 8.36 -1.74
CA ARG A 171 2.56 7.23 -1.00
C ARG A 171 2.09 5.92 -1.63
N GLN A 172 3.02 5.05 -1.98
CA GLN A 172 2.73 3.77 -2.62
C GLN A 172 3.90 2.83 -2.38
N GLU A 173 3.61 1.56 -2.06
CA GLU A 173 4.65 0.54 -1.90
C GLU A 173 5.43 0.32 -3.19
N ALA A 174 6.76 0.20 -3.09
CA ALA A 174 7.67 -0.06 -4.22
C ALA A 174 7.16 -1.18 -5.16
N VAL A 175 6.88 -2.37 -4.62
CA VAL A 175 6.42 -3.51 -5.44
C VAL A 175 5.04 -3.30 -6.06
N SER A 176 4.20 -2.45 -5.45
CA SER A 176 2.90 -2.05 -6.00
C SER A 176 3.02 -1.12 -7.20
N MET A 177 4.20 -0.52 -7.42
CA MET A 177 4.48 0.34 -8.58
C MET A 177 4.83 -0.45 -9.84
N VAL A 178 5.26 -1.71 -9.69
CA VAL A 178 5.74 -2.55 -10.80
C VAL A 178 4.63 -2.92 -11.79
N PRO A 179 3.42 -3.35 -11.38
CA PRO A 179 2.42 -3.81 -12.35
C PRO A 179 1.99 -2.73 -13.37
N PRO A 180 1.72 -1.47 -12.98
CA PRO A 180 1.42 -0.42 -13.96
C PRO A 180 2.56 -0.13 -14.94
N LEU A 181 3.82 -0.14 -14.45
CA LEU A 181 4.99 0.04 -15.31
C LEU A 181 5.12 -1.11 -16.31
N PHE A 182 4.91 -2.35 -15.86
CA PHE A 182 4.95 -3.53 -16.71
C PHE A 182 3.85 -3.52 -17.77
N LEU A 183 2.65 -3.02 -17.43
CA LEU A 183 1.55 -2.87 -18.39
C LEU A 183 1.82 -1.81 -19.47
N ASN A 184 2.75 -0.88 -19.22
CA ASN A 184 3.22 0.16 -20.15
C ASN A 184 2.08 0.89 -20.87
N VAL A 185 1.13 1.39 -20.10
CA VAL A 185 -0.07 2.05 -20.61
C VAL A 185 0.24 3.31 -21.41
N GLN A 186 -0.51 3.49 -22.50
CA GLN A 186 -0.42 4.65 -23.40
C GLN A 186 -1.74 5.42 -23.47
N ALA A 187 -1.68 6.68 -23.91
CA ALA A 187 -2.77 7.64 -24.01
C ALA A 187 -4.06 7.19 -24.74
N GLY A 188 -3.97 6.17 -25.59
CA GLY A 188 -5.10 5.62 -26.36
C GLY A 188 -5.62 4.27 -25.88
N HIS A 189 -5.06 3.70 -24.81
CA HIS A 189 -5.48 2.39 -24.32
C HIS A 189 -6.80 2.46 -23.53
N HIS A 190 -7.63 1.44 -23.67
CA HIS A 190 -8.77 1.20 -22.78
C HIS A 190 -8.33 0.25 -21.67
N ILE A 191 -8.55 0.64 -20.42
CA ILE A 191 -7.99 -0.04 -19.25
C ILE A 191 -9.13 -0.41 -18.31
N LEU A 192 -9.08 -1.63 -17.80
CA LEU A 192 -9.97 -2.11 -16.75
C LEU A 192 -9.12 -2.43 -15.52
N ASP A 193 -9.34 -1.70 -14.43
CA ASP A 193 -8.78 -2.01 -13.11
C ASP A 193 -9.85 -2.71 -12.26
N MET A 194 -9.76 -4.04 -12.22
CA MET A 194 -10.74 -4.90 -11.54
C MET A 194 -10.68 -4.80 -10.00
N CYS A 195 -9.57 -4.33 -9.44
CA CYS A 195 -9.33 -4.31 -8.00
C CYS A 195 -8.79 -2.94 -7.60
N ALA A 196 -9.51 -1.89 -7.96
CA ALA A 196 -8.94 -0.56 -7.94
C ALA A 196 -8.81 0.01 -6.50
N ALA A 197 -9.46 -0.56 -5.47
CA ALA A 197 -9.36 -0.05 -4.09
C ALA A 197 -7.99 -0.44 -3.47
N PRO A 198 -7.25 0.47 -2.80
CA PRO A 198 -7.60 1.85 -2.43
C PRO A 198 -7.31 2.93 -3.50
N GLY A 199 -6.66 2.61 -4.63
CA GLY A 199 -6.53 3.51 -5.78
C GLY A 199 -5.09 3.80 -6.25
N SER A 200 -4.05 3.36 -5.55
CA SER A 200 -2.67 3.78 -5.86
C SER A 200 -2.19 3.33 -7.24
N LYS A 201 -2.53 2.09 -7.66
CA LYS A 201 -2.19 1.58 -9.00
C LYS A 201 -2.98 2.30 -10.08
N THR A 202 -4.28 2.49 -9.84
CA THR A 202 -5.16 3.27 -10.69
C THR A 202 -4.62 4.67 -10.94
N PHE A 203 -4.19 5.35 -9.88
CA PHE A 203 -3.63 6.69 -9.97
C PHE A 203 -2.34 6.71 -10.80
N GLN A 204 -1.46 5.72 -10.59
CA GLN A 204 -0.27 5.56 -11.41
C GLN A 204 -0.59 5.34 -12.90
N LEU A 205 -1.61 4.53 -13.23
CA LEU A 205 -2.06 4.33 -14.61
C LEU A 205 -2.56 5.64 -15.24
N LEU A 206 -3.33 6.44 -14.49
CA LEU A 206 -3.83 7.75 -14.94
C LEU A 206 -2.68 8.73 -15.22
N GLU A 207 -1.65 8.74 -14.38
CA GLU A 207 -0.48 9.57 -14.62
C GLU A 207 0.28 9.15 -15.88
N MET A 208 0.46 7.85 -16.12
CA MET A 208 1.11 7.34 -17.34
C MET A 208 0.35 7.77 -18.60
N ILE A 209 -0.99 7.68 -18.57
CA ILE A 209 -1.85 8.18 -19.66
C ILE A 209 -1.61 9.68 -19.88
N HIS A 210 -1.57 10.48 -18.81
CA HIS A 210 -1.44 11.93 -18.90
C HIS A 210 -0.05 12.38 -19.39
N GLN A 211 1.03 11.69 -18.98
CA GLN A 211 2.40 12.00 -19.41
C GLN A 211 2.63 11.77 -20.90
N SER A 212 1.94 10.79 -21.49
CA SER A 212 2.11 10.43 -22.90
C SER A 212 1.46 11.40 -23.91
N LYS A 213 1.00 12.58 -23.45
CA LYS A 213 0.28 13.56 -24.29
C LYS A 213 0.97 14.91 -24.43
N GLU A 214 0.75 15.50 -25.60
CA GLU A 214 1.00 16.91 -25.85
C GLU A 214 0.07 17.79 -24.99
N PRO A 215 0.57 18.91 -24.43
CA PRO A 215 -0.23 19.82 -23.63
C PRO A 215 -1.50 20.30 -24.38
N GLY A 216 -2.68 20.10 -23.78
CA GLY A 216 -3.95 20.61 -24.30
C GLY A 216 -4.87 19.59 -25.00
N LEU A 217 -4.44 18.34 -25.17
CA LEU A 217 -5.27 17.27 -25.76
C LEU A 217 -5.82 16.33 -24.66
N LEU A 218 -7.14 16.18 -24.59
CA LEU A 218 -7.78 15.27 -23.64
C LEU A 218 -7.50 13.80 -23.98
N PRO A 219 -7.21 12.95 -22.98
CA PRO A 219 -7.60 11.56 -22.86
C PRO A 219 -8.44 10.93 -23.98
N THR A 220 -7.93 10.05 -24.86
CA THR A 220 -8.85 9.12 -25.56
C THR A 220 -8.97 7.80 -24.81
N ALA A 221 -8.02 7.52 -23.91
CA ALA A 221 -8.07 6.43 -22.97
C ALA A 221 -9.34 6.46 -22.10
N LEU A 222 -9.97 5.30 -21.97
CA LEU A 222 -11.05 5.03 -21.04
C LEU A 222 -10.49 4.16 -19.91
N VAL A 223 -10.65 4.59 -18.66
CA VAL A 223 -10.27 3.80 -17.48
C VAL A 223 -11.53 3.40 -16.73
N LEU A 224 -11.84 2.10 -16.73
CA LEU A 224 -12.94 1.51 -15.97
C LEU A 224 -12.42 0.96 -14.65
N LEU A 225 -13.08 1.34 -13.56
CA LEU A 225 -12.67 0.98 -12.20
C LEU A 225 -13.74 0.10 -11.55
N TYR A 226 -13.33 -1.04 -11.02
CA TYR A 226 -14.17 -1.89 -10.19
C TYR A 226 -13.74 -1.78 -8.72
N MET A 227 -14.66 -1.28 -7.88
CA MET A 227 -14.50 -1.18 -6.43
C MET A 227 -15.37 -2.26 -5.77
N SER A 228 -14.78 -3.37 -5.32
CA SER A 228 -15.54 -4.42 -4.61
C SER A 228 -16.03 -4.01 -3.20
N HIS A 229 -15.61 -2.86 -2.67
CA HIS A 229 -15.82 -2.48 -1.26
C HIS A 229 -16.78 -1.31 -0.97
N LEU A 230 -17.61 -0.86 -1.94
CA LEU A 230 -18.62 0.18 -1.71
C LEU A 230 -20.05 -0.33 -1.40
N LEU A 231 -20.19 -1.52 -0.77
CA LEU A 231 -21.45 -1.93 -0.12
C LEU A 231 -21.51 -1.45 1.34
N HIS A 232 -21.29 -0.15 1.57
CA HIS A 232 -21.87 0.52 2.72
C HIS A 232 -22.96 1.44 2.20
N TYR A 233 -24.19 0.97 2.33
CA TYR A 233 -25.44 1.68 2.08
C TYR A 233 -25.38 3.07 2.78
N LYS A 234 -25.18 4.11 1.99
CA LYS A 234 -25.56 5.49 2.33
C LYS A 234 -26.61 5.89 1.31
N ASP A 235 -27.78 6.27 1.83
CA ASP A 235 -28.98 6.58 1.06
C ASP A 235 -28.70 7.47 -0.15
N ALA A 236 -29.26 7.04 -1.28
CA ALA A 236 -29.12 7.63 -2.58
C ALA A 236 -29.95 8.91 -2.72
N THR A 237 -29.38 10.06 -2.32
CA THR A 237 -29.82 11.39 -2.81
C THR A 237 -28.67 12.36 -3.07
N SER A 238 -27.44 11.89 -3.31
CA SER A 238 -26.38 12.76 -3.82
C SER A 238 -25.55 12.05 -4.87
N SER A 239 -25.82 12.39 -6.14
CA SER A 239 -24.94 12.14 -7.26
C SER A 239 -23.60 12.82 -7.02
N SER A 240 -22.58 12.05 -6.62
CA SER A 240 -21.18 12.45 -6.75
C SER A 240 -20.51 11.54 -7.76
N ILE A 241 -20.81 11.80 -9.03
CA ILE A 241 -19.87 11.51 -10.11
C ILE A 241 -18.60 12.29 -9.75
N ILE A 242 -17.49 11.60 -9.51
CA ILE A 242 -16.19 12.22 -9.33
C ILE A 242 -15.73 12.73 -10.70
N GLN A 243 -16.27 13.88 -11.12
CA GLN A 243 -15.59 14.82 -12.00
C GLN A 243 -14.76 15.72 -11.10
N ARG A 244 -13.48 15.38 -10.92
CA ARG A 244 -12.50 16.41 -10.56
C ARG A 244 -12.14 17.12 -11.86
N GLU A 245 -12.82 18.23 -12.13
CA GLU A 245 -12.39 19.19 -13.15
C GLU A 245 -10.97 19.66 -12.82
N CYS A 246 -10.02 19.38 -13.72
CA CYS A 246 -8.81 20.17 -13.84
C CYS A 246 -9.19 21.55 -14.39
N ALA A 247 -9.73 22.43 -13.55
CA ALA A 247 -9.82 23.84 -13.86
C ALA A 247 -8.43 24.47 -13.65
N LEU A 248 -7.71 24.69 -14.74
CA LEU A 248 -6.55 25.58 -14.77
C LEU A 248 -7.07 27.03 -14.67
N PRO A 249 -6.54 27.89 -13.78
CA PRO A 249 -6.78 29.32 -13.90
C PRO A 249 -6.02 29.85 -15.12
N THR A 250 -6.73 30.61 -15.95
CA THR A 250 -6.20 31.48 -17.01
C THR A 250 -5.24 32.52 -16.47
#